data_AF-A0A2V7YS32-F1
#
_entry.id   AF-A0A2V7YS32-F1
#
_cell.length_a   1.000
_cell.length_b   1.000
_cell.length_c   1.000
_cell.angle_alpha   90.00
_cell.angle_beta   90.00
_cell.angle_gamma   90.00
#
_symmetry.space_group_name_H-M   'P 1'
#
loop_
_entity.id
_entity.type
_entity.pdbx_description
1 polymer ?
#
loop_
_entity_poly.entity_id
_entity_poly.type
_entity_poly.pdbx_seq_one_letter_code
_entity_poly.pdbx_strand_id
1 'polypeptide(L)'
;LLAAVARWGAWVNLFNLLPFWQLDGGRAFHALSRPQRIAAALAMAALWAWTREGLLILLLAVAAFRAFGKDAPAVGDRKAIFQYVLLLAVLAAMCTIKVPLGVGR
;
A
#
# COMPACT_ATOMS: atom_id res chain seq x y z
N LEU A 1 8.34 3.95 23.13
CA LEU A 1 9.20 4.51 22.06
C LEU A 1 9.28 3.61 20.83
N LEU A 2 9.83 2.38 20.93
CA LEU A 2 9.99 1.47 19.79
C LEU A 2 8.70 1.18 19.00
N ALA A 3 7.57 0.97 19.70
CA ALA A 3 6.27 0.79 19.05
C ALA A 3 5.83 2.02 18.22
N ALA A 4 6.13 3.23 18.70
CA ALA A 4 5.84 4.46 17.97
C ALA A 4 6.71 4.57 16.72
N VAL A 5 8.01 4.28 16.84
CA VAL A 5 8.95 4.26 15.72
C VAL A 5 8.56 3.21 14.68
N ALA A 6 8.18 2.00 15.10
CA ALA A 6 7.73 0.95 14.21
C ALA A 6 6.46 1.33 13.45
N ARG A 7 5.44 1.85 14.14
CA ARG A 7 4.19 2.31 13.51
C ARG A 7 4.44 3.46 12.54
N TRP A 8 5.25 4.44 12.93
CA TRP A 8 5.61 5.56 12.06
C TRP A 8 6.40 5.11 10.84
N GLY A 9 7.41 4.26 11.03
CA GLY A 9 8.20 3.69 9.94
C GLY A 9 7.33 2.88 8.97
N ALA A 10 6.39 2.09 9.48
CA ALA A 10 5.44 1.37 8.66
C ALA A 10 4.55 2.31 7.84
N TRP A 11 4.05 3.38 8.47
CA TRP A 11 3.22 4.38 7.79
C TRP A 11 3.98 5.10 6.66
N VAL A 12 5.23 5.49 6.89
CA VAL A 12 6.09 6.11 5.85
C VAL A 12 6.37 5.13 4.70
N ASN A 13 6.69 3.86 5.00
CA ASN A 13 6.90 2.85 3.96
C ASN A 13 5.60 2.55 3.20
N LEU A 14 4.44 2.56 3.87
CA LEU A 14 3.14 2.39 3.23
C LEU A 14 2.85 3.56 2.28
N PHE A 15 3.24 4.79 2.65
CA PHE A 15 3.12 5.96 1.78
C PHE A 15 3.99 5.81 0.53
N ASN A 16 5.21 5.26 0.65
CA ASN A 16 6.06 4.97 -0.50
C ASN A 16 5.46 3.91 -1.45
N LEU A 17 4.49 3.11 -1.02
CA LEU A 17 3.75 2.21 -1.90
C LEU A 17 2.63 2.91 -2.70
N LEU A 18 2.43 4.22 -2.52
CA LEU A 18 1.48 4.98 -3.32
C LEU A 18 1.90 4.92 -4.81
N PRO A 19 0.97 4.60 -5.73
CA PRO A 19 1.31 4.33 -7.12
C PRO A 19 1.55 5.60 -7.95
N PHE A 20 2.44 6.46 -7.48
CA PHE A 20 2.79 7.74 -8.08
C PHE A 20 4.28 7.79 -8.44
N TRP A 21 4.60 8.48 -9.54
CA TRP A 21 5.87 8.42 -10.28
C TRP A 21 7.15 8.19 -9.45
N GLN A 22 7.44 9.04 -8.47
CA GLN A 22 8.70 8.97 -7.70
C GLN A 22 8.72 7.89 -6.61
N LEU A 23 7.55 7.36 -6.26
CA LEU A 23 7.38 6.43 -5.15
C LEU A 23 7.57 4.98 -5.61
N ASP A 24 7.91 4.11 -4.68
CA ASP A 24 8.14 2.68 -4.92
C ASP A 24 6.91 2.01 -5.55
N GLY A 25 5.72 2.44 -5.13
CA GLY A 25 4.45 2.00 -5.72
C GLY A 25 4.29 2.39 -7.19
N GLY A 26 4.82 3.54 -7.60
CA GLY A 26 4.82 3.96 -9.00
C GLY A 26 5.60 2.99 -9.88
N ARG A 27 6.80 2.61 -9.42
CA ARG A 27 7.66 1.62 -10.12
C ARG A 27 7.02 0.24 -10.15
N ALA A 28 6.43 -0.21 -9.04
CA ALA A 28 5.70 -1.47 -9.00
C ALA A 28 4.54 -1.47 -10.02
N PHE A 29 3.71 -0.42 -10.03
CA PHE A 29 2.54 -0.32 -10.92
C PHE A 29 2.89 -0.25 -12.42
N HIS A 30 4.08 0.21 -12.78
CA HIS A 30 4.56 0.16 -14.16
C HIS A 30 4.74 -1.27 -14.67
N ALA A 31 5.10 -2.22 -13.79
CA ALA A 31 5.25 -3.63 -14.15
C ALA A 31 3.92 -4.41 -14.14
N LEU A 32 2.83 -3.80 -13.65
CA LEU A 32 1.54 -4.47 -13.46
C LEU A 32 0.62 -4.32 -14.67
N SER A 33 0.09 -5.44 -15.15
CA SER A 33 -1.01 -5.43 -16.12
C SER A 33 -2.30 -4.90 -15.49
N ARG A 34 -3.28 -4.54 -16.33
CA ARG A 34 -4.57 -4.02 -15.85
C ARG A 34 -5.26 -4.93 -14.81
N PRO A 35 -5.40 -6.26 -15.01
CA PRO A 35 -5.95 -7.15 -14.00
C PRO A 35 -5.16 -7.14 -12.68
N GLN A 36 -3.83 -7.04 -12.73
CA GLN A 36 -3.00 -6.97 -11.53
C GLN A 36 -3.16 -5.63 -10.80
N ARG A 37 -3.29 -4.50 -11.51
CA ARG A 37 -3.61 -3.19 -10.91
C ARG A 37 -4.95 -3.21 -10.20
N ILE A 38 -5.97 -3.86 -10.80
CA ILE A 38 -7.28 -4.07 -10.16
C ILE A 38 -7.14 -4.95 -8.92
N ALA A 39 -6.39 -6.06 -9.00
CA ALA A 39 -6.15 -6.92 -7.85
C ALA A 39 -5.43 -6.19 -6.70
N ALA A 40 -4.45 -5.34 -7.01
CA ALA A 40 -3.77 -4.50 -6.02
C ALA A 40 -4.75 -3.51 -5.36
N ALA A 41 -5.61 -2.86 -6.14
CA ALA A 41 -6.66 -1.98 -5.60
C ALA A 41 -7.64 -2.74 -4.69
N LEU A 42 -8.08 -3.94 -5.08
CA LEU A 42 -8.94 -4.78 -4.23
C LEU A 42 -8.23 -5.18 -2.92
N ALA A 43 -6.93 -5.48 -2.97
CA ALA A 43 -6.14 -5.75 -1.77
C ALA A 43 -6.08 -4.52 -0.83
N MET A 44 -5.89 -3.31 -1.38
CA MET A 44 -5.96 -2.07 -0.59
C MET A 44 -7.33 -1.87 0.06
N ALA A 45 -8.41 -2.12 -0.67
CA ALA A 45 -9.77 -2.00 -0.15
C ALA A 45 -10.03 -3.00 1.00
N ALA A 46 -9.58 -4.25 0.85
CA ALA A 46 -9.69 -5.27 1.88
C ALA A 46 -8.88 -4.91 3.14
N LEU A 47 -7.64 -4.44 2.97
CA LEU A 47 -6.79 -4.01 4.07
C LEU A 47 -7.33 -2.75 4.76
N TRP A 48 -7.94 -1.83 4.02
CA TRP A 48 -8.60 -0.67 4.60
C TRP A 48 -9.82 -1.08 5.43
N ALA A 49 -10.65 -1.99 4.93
CA ALA A 49 -11.80 -2.50 5.67
C ALA A 49 -11.38 -3.13 7.01
N TRP A 50 -10.21 -3.78 7.04
CA TRP A 50 -9.62 -4.39 8.24
C TRP A 50 -8.96 -3.39 9.19
N THR A 51 -8.02 -2.58 8.70
CA THR A 51 -7.15 -1.73 9.53
C THR A 51 -7.75 -0.34 9.81
N ARG A 52 -8.67 0.12 8.96
CA ARG A 52 -9.21 1.49 8.92
C ARG A 52 -8.15 2.59 8.79
N GLU A 53 -6.96 2.24 8.30
CA GLU A 53 -5.87 3.19 8.09
C GLU A 53 -6.20 4.14 6.93
N GLY A 54 -6.29 5.44 7.21
CA GLY A 54 -6.73 6.45 6.23
C GLY A 54 -5.83 6.54 5.01
N LEU A 55 -4.53 6.27 5.17
CA LEU A 55 -3.56 6.26 4.06
C LEU A 55 -3.92 5.23 2.97
N LEU A 56 -4.55 4.09 3.33
CA LEU A 56 -4.98 3.10 2.36
C LEU A 56 -6.08 3.61 1.42
N ILE A 57 -6.89 4.59 1.85
CA ILE A 57 -7.89 5.23 0.98
C ILE A 57 -7.17 6.02 -0.12
N LEU A 58 -6.10 6.73 0.22
CA LEU A 58 -5.31 7.48 -0.75
C LEU A 58 -4.63 6.54 -1.75
N LEU A 59 -4.01 5.46 -1.27
CA LEU A 59 -3.44 4.43 -2.13
C LEU A 59 -4.50 3.84 -3.07
N LEU A 60 -5.67 3.48 -2.52
CA LEU A 60 -6.79 2.92 -3.28
C LEU A 60 -7.27 3.87 -4.38
N ALA A 61 -7.44 5.16 -4.08
CA ALA A 61 -7.90 6.13 -5.05
C ALA A 61 -6.93 6.25 -6.24
N VAL A 62 -5.63 6.36 -5.96
CA VAL A 62 -4.60 6.47 -7.00
C VAL A 62 -4.47 5.15 -7.78
N ALA A 63 -4.51 4.00 -7.08
CA ALA A 63 -4.46 2.68 -7.69
C ALA A 63 -5.64 2.42 -8.62
N ALA A 64 -6.85 2.77 -8.17
CA ALA A 64 -8.07 2.67 -8.96
C ALA A 64 -7.95 3.54 -10.22
N PHE A 65 -7.53 4.80 -10.09
CA PHE A 65 -7.28 5.67 -11.24
C PHE A 65 -6.28 5.05 -12.24
N ARG A 66 -5.13 4.54 -11.75
CA ARG A 66 -4.11 3.93 -12.61
C ARG A 66 -4.51 2.58 -13.21
N ALA A 67 -5.45 1.85 -12.61
CA ALA A 67 -5.97 0.60 -13.17
C ALA A 67 -6.74 0.83 -14.48
N PHE A 68 -7.24 2.04 -14.72
CA PHE A 68 -7.89 2.43 -15.98
C PHE A 68 -7.00 3.31 -16.89
N GLY A 69 -5.73 3.51 -16.50
CA GLY A 69 -4.74 4.18 -17.34
C GLY A 69 -4.36 3.37 -18.57
N LYS A 70 -3.99 4.07 -19.66
CA LYS A 70 -3.57 3.45 -20.94
C LYS A 70 -2.14 2.91 -20.93
N ASP A 71 -1.41 3.09 -19.84
CA ASP A 71 0.01 2.76 -19.65
C ASP A 71 0.25 1.35 -19.10
N ALA A 72 -0.77 0.50 -19.06
CA ALA A 72 -0.64 -0.86 -18.53
C ALA A 72 -0.05 -1.82 -19.59
N PRO A 73 1.02 -2.58 -19.27
CA PRO A 73 1.53 -3.61 -20.16
C PRO A 73 0.52 -4.74 -20.37
N ALA A 74 0.56 -5.38 -21.54
CA ALA A 74 -0.33 -6.50 -21.89
C ALA A 74 -0.11 -7.73 -20.99
N VAL A 75 1.15 -8.03 -20.68
CA VAL A 75 1.56 -9.08 -19.76
C VAL A 75 2.20 -8.42 -18.54
N GLY A 76 1.72 -8.78 -17.36
CA GLY A 76 2.18 -8.19 -16.11
C GLY A 76 3.10 -9.11 -15.32
N ASP A 77 3.96 -8.54 -14.49
CA ASP A 77 4.93 -9.30 -13.69
C ASP A 77 4.28 -9.91 -12.43
N ARG A 78 4.26 -11.25 -12.36
CA ARG A 78 3.71 -12.01 -11.23
C ARG A 78 4.50 -11.80 -9.93
N LYS A 79 5.82 -11.63 -10.02
CA LYS A 79 6.66 -11.37 -8.84
C LYS A 79 6.38 -9.98 -8.30
N ALA A 80 6.25 -8.99 -9.19
CA ALA A 80 5.96 -7.61 -8.80
C ALA A 80 4.63 -7.50 -8.04
N ILE A 81 3.54 -8.10 -8.54
CA ILE A 81 2.25 -8.05 -7.84
C ILE A 81 2.30 -8.77 -6.49
N PHE A 82 2.99 -9.92 -6.41
CA PHE A 82 3.14 -10.65 -5.17
C PHE A 82 3.91 -9.83 -4.12
N GLN A 83 5.07 -9.28 -4.48
CA GLN A 83 5.86 -8.44 -3.59
C GLN A 83 5.10 -7.18 -3.16
N TYR A 84 4.40 -6.54 -4.09
CA TYR A 84 3.61 -5.35 -3.80
C TYR A 84 2.51 -5.64 -2.77
N VAL A 85 1.70 -6.69 -3.00
CA VAL A 85 0.60 -7.05 -2.10
C VAL A 85 1.14 -7.53 -0.74
N LEU A 86 2.23 -8.29 -0.71
CA LEU A 86 2.86 -8.73 0.53
C LEU A 86 3.35 -7.54 1.37
N LEU A 87 4.09 -6.60 0.76
CA LEU A 87 4.58 -5.41 1.45
C LEU A 87 3.41 -4.55 1.95
N LEU A 88 2.39 -4.34 1.10
CA LEU A 88 1.19 -3.62 1.46
C LEU A 88 0.51 -4.24 2.69
N ALA A 89 0.34 -5.56 2.71
CA ALA A 89 -0.29 -6.27 3.82
C ALA A 89 0.52 -6.20 5.11
N VAL A 90 1.84 -6.43 5.05
CA VAL A 90 2.73 -6.37 6.22
C VAL A 90 2.76 -4.96 6.80
N LEU A 91 2.92 -3.93 5.97
CA LEU A 91 2.99 -2.55 6.42
C LEU A 91 1.65 -2.06 6.98
N ALA A 92 0.54 -2.40 6.34
CA ALA A 92 -0.80 -2.11 6.86
C ALA A 92 -1.03 -2.78 8.22
N ALA A 93 -0.62 -4.04 8.38
CA ALA A 93 -0.70 -4.73 9.67
C ALA A 93 0.17 -4.02 10.73
N MET A 94 1.38 -3.59 10.40
CA MET A 94 2.25 -2.85 11.32
C MET A 94 1.67 -1.48 11.74
N CYS A 95 0.86 -0.84 10.89
CA CYS A 95 0.14 0.39 11.27
C CYS A 95 -0.86 0.18 12.41
N THR A 96 -1.27 -1.07 12.70
CA THR A 96 -2.17 -1.42 13.81
C THR A 96 -1.47 -1.57 15.16
N ILE A 97 -0.12 -1.50 15.20
CA ILE A 97 0.65 -1.59 16.44
C ILE A 97 0.16 -0.53 17.43
N LYS A 98 -0.33 -0.98 18.59
CA LYS A 98 -0.77 -0.08 19.67
C LYS A 98 0.45 0.63 20.23
N VAL A 99 0.45 1.95 20.12
CA VAL A 99 1.46 2.80 20.75
C VAL A 99 0.96 3.13 22.15
N PRO A 100 1.64 2.70 23.22
CA PRO A 100 1.31 3.14 24.57
C PRO A 100 1.53 4.65 24.63
N LEU A 101 0.45 5.40 24.76
CA LEU A 101 0.55 6.78 25.21
C LEU A 101 1.06 6.67 26.63
N GLY A 102 2.26 7.19 26.90
CA GLY A 102 2.73 7.28 28.28
C GLY A 102 1.69 8.08 29.03
N VAL A 103 0.87 7.41 29.84
CA VAL A 103 0.02 8.08 30.82
C VAL A 103 1.00 8.71 31.79
N GLY A 104 1.27 9.99 31.56
CA GLY A 104 1.90 10.85 32.55
C GLY A 104 1.07 10.76 33.81
N ARG A 105 1.75 10.45 34.91
CA ARG A 105 1.26 10.71 36.26
C ARG A 105 0.93 12.19 36.42
#